data_AF-A0A127A805-F1
#
_entry.id   AF-A0A127A805-F1
#
_cell.length_a   1.000
_cell.length_b   1.000
_cell.length_c   1.000
_cell.angle_alpha   90.00
_cell.angle_beta   90.00
_cell.angle_gamma   90.00
#
_symmetry.space_group_name_H-M   'P 1'
#
loop_
_entity.id
_entity.type
_entity.pdbx_description
1 polymer ?
#
loop_
_entity_poly.entity_id
_entity_poly.type
_entity_poly.pdbx_seq_one_letter_code
_entity_poly.pdbx_strand_id
1 'polypeptide(L)' 'MQITGIIRPSETREITVEAEDYEDGRPKLEAQIPEGWQLIQIKIS' A
#
# COMPACT_ATOMS: atom_id res chain seq x y z
N MET A 1 5.72 19.22 34.55
CA MET A 1 5.21 17.84 34.36
C MET A 1 5.64 17.38 32.99
N GLN A 2 6.40 16.29 32.90
CA GLN A 2 6.90 15.79 31.62
C GLN A 2 6.07 14.59 31.19
N ILE A 3 5.46 14.67 30.02
CA ILE A 3 4.68 13.59 29.40
C ILE A 3 5.39 13.20 28.13
N THR A 4 5.74 11.92 28.01
CA THR A 4 6.41 11.36 26.83
C THR A 4 5.47 10.35 26.19
N GLY A 5 5.10 10.62 24.93
CA GLY A 5 4.36 9.69 24.09
C GLY A 5 5.29 8.99 23.12
N ILE A 6 4.98 7.73 22.82
CA ILE A 6 5.61 6.97 21.74
C ILE A 6 4.54 6.70 20.69
N ILE A 7 4.83 7.05 19.45
CA ILE A 7 4.02 6.75 18.28
C ILE A 7 4.82 5.87 17.34
N ARG A 8 4.12 5.10 16.50
CA ARG A 8 4.69 4.34 15.39
C ARG A 8 4.29 5.00 14.07
N PRO A 9 5.13 4.93 13.03
CA PRO A 9 4.69 5.34 11.70
C PRO A 9 3.58 4.41 11.19
N SER A 10 2.52 5.02 10.65
CA SER A 10 1.66 4.38 9.65
C SER A 10 2.33 4.62 8.31
N GLU A 11 3.21 3.68 7.90
CA GLU A 11 3.91 3.79 6.63
C GLU A 11 2.97 3.43 5.48
N THR A 12 2.99 4.25 4.42
CA THR A 12 2.33 3.95 3.15
C THR A 12 3.41 3.81 2.09
N ARG A 13 3.36 2.70 1.34
CA ARG A 13 4.28 2.41 0.25
C ARG A 13 3.53 2.31 -1.07
N GLU A 14 4.04 2.97 -2.10
CA GLU A 14 3.52 2.85 -3.46
C GLU A 14 4.17 1.64 -4.15
N ILE A 15 3.35 0.89 -4.88
CA ILE A 15 3.76 -0.21 -5.76
C ILE A 15 3.14 0.02 -7.13
N THR A 16 3.91 -0.23 -8.19
CA THR A 16 3.50 0.02 -9.58
C THR A 16 3.64 -1.27 -10.38
N VAL A 17 2.63 -1.57 -11.20
CA VAL A 17 2.62 -2.73 -12.11
C VAL A 17 2.22 -2.28 -13.50
N GLU A 18 2.79 -2.92 -14.52
CA GLU A 18 2.30 -2.78 -15.89
C GLU A 18 1.09 -3.70 -16.09
N ALA A 19 -0.01 -3.11 -16.55
CA ALA A 19 -1.27 -3.80 -16.77
C ALA A 19 -2.04 -3.19 -17.95
N GLU A 20 -2.85 -4.01 -18.61
CA GLU A 20 -3.67 -3.58 -19.74
C GLU A 20 -4.91 -2.79 -19.28
N ASP A 21 -5.48 -3.18 -18.14
CA ASP A 21 -6.62 -2.54 -17.49
C ASP A 21 -6.62 -2.78 -15.97
N TYR A 22 -7.69 -2.33 -15.31
CA TYR A 22 -7.86 -2.51 -13.87
C TYR A 22 -7.99 -3.99 -13.44
N GLU A 23 -8.69 -4.80 -14.24
CA GLU A 23 -8.95 -6.21 -13.92
C GLU A 23 -7.67 -7.05 -14.02
N ASP A 24 -6.78 -6.72 -14.95
CA ASP A 24 -5.43 -7.29 -15.05
C ASP A 24 -4.47 -6.71 -13.99
N GLY A 25 -4.59 -5.41 -13.68
CA GLY A 25 -3.67 -4.72 -12.76
C GLY A 25 -3.87 -5.05 -11.29
N ARG A 26 -5.12 -5.19 -10.84
CA ARG A 26 -5.43 -5.49 -9.43
C ARG A 26 -4.76 -6.76 -8.90
N PRO A 27 -4.89 -7.94 -9.54
CA PRO A 27 -4.25 -9.16 -9.03
C PRO A 27 -2.72 -9.06 -9.03
N LYS A 28 -2.13 -8.32 -9.98
CA LYS A 28 -0.68 -8.05 -10.01
C LYS A 28 -0.22 -7.19 -8.83
N LEU A 29 -1.02 -6.19 -8.45
CA LEU A 29 -0.77 -5.39 -7.23
C LEU A 29 -0.91 -6.25 -5.97
N GLU A 30 -1.98 -7.04 -5.87
CA GLU A 30 -2.23 -7.91 -4.72
C GLU A 30 -1.10 -8.91 -4.48
N ALA A 31 -0.50 -9.45 -5.54
CA ALA A 31 0.65 -10.35 -5.45
C ALA A 31 1.94 -9.69 -4.91
N GLN A 32 2.06 -8.37 -4.95
CA GLN A 32 3.22 -7.64 -4.43
C GLN A 32 3.03 -7.11 -3.00
N ILE A 33 1.84 -7.29 -2.41
CA ILE A 33 1.57 -6.81 -1.05
C ILE A 33 2.33 -7.68 -0.04
N PRO A 34 3.23 -7.10 0.78
CA PRO A 34 3.91 -7.85 1.82
C PRO A 34 2.95 -8.26 2.94
N GLU A 35 3.30 -9.28 3.71
CA GLU A 35 2.47 -9.73 4.83
C GLU A 35 2.21 -8.61 5.85
N GLY A 36 0.95 -8.45 6.26
CA GLY A 36 0.52 -7.42 7.20
C GLY A 36 0.26 -6.04 6.58
N TRP A 37 0.39 -5.90 5.26
CA TRP A 37 0.05 -4.68 4.53
C TRP A 37 -1.33 -4.79 3.89
N GLN A 38 -1.95 -3.64 3.62
CA GLN A 38 -3.25 -3.55 2.97
C GLN A 38 -3.17 -2.58 1.79
N LEU A 39 -3.78 -2.97 0.66
CA LEU A 39 -3.98 -2.06 -0.46
C LEU A 39 -5.13 -1.09 -0.13
N ILE A 40 -4.82 0.19 -0.04
CA ILE A 40 -5.77 1.23 0.39
C ILE A 40 -6.30 2.10 -0.76
N GLN A 41 -5.56 2.22 -1.86
CA GLN A 41 -5.93 3.04 -3.02
C GLN A 41 -5.27 2.47 -4.27
N ILE A 42 -6.00 2.50 -5.39
CA ILE A 42 -5.46 2.26 -6.73
C ILE A 42 -5.71 3.53 -7.55
N LYS A 43 -4.67 4.01 -8.22
CA LYS A 43 -4.74 5.11 -9.19
C LYS A 43 -4.30 4.54 -10.54
N ILE A 44 -5.03 4.89 -11.60
CA ILE A 44 -4.65 4.63 -12.98
C ILE A 44 -4.12 5.96 -13.54
N SER A 45 -2.93 5.94 -14.11
CA SER A 45 -2.26 7.09 -14.70
C SER A 45 -1.94 6.86 -16.16
#